data_AF-A0A382YY90-F1
#
_entry.id   AF-A0A382YY90-F1
#
_cell.length_a   1.000
_cell.length_b   1.000
_cell.length_c   1.000
_cell.angle_alpha   90.00
_cell.angle_beta   90.00
_cell.angle_gamma   90.00
#
_symmetry.space_group_name_H-M   'P 1'
#
loop_
_entity.id
_entity.type
_entity.pdbx_description
1 polymer ?
#
loop_
_entity_poly.entity_id
_entity_poly.type
_entity_poly.pdbx_seq_one_letter_code
_entity_poly.pdbx_strand_id
1 'polypeptide(L)'
;QQVVMGLALFLSLAIMWPIGESMYETAAVPYMEGEISGQEAFVIGVVPLRKFMLRQTRQADLELFYGISQTARPNLPSDVGMHLLVPAFIISELRTAFEMGFMVFIPFLMLDMVVASLTMSLGLVMLPPALISMPLKLMLFVLADGWNLLIGSLVRSFG
;
A
#
# COMPACT_ATOMS: atom_id res chain seq x y z
N GLN A 1 -1.34 -18.29 -5.41
CA GLN A 1 -0.50 -17.40 -4.57
C GLN A 1 0.54 -16.62 -5.39
N GLN A 2 1.28 -17.27 -6.31
CA GLN A 2 2.32 -16.59 -7.12
C GLN A 2 1.79 -15.44 -8.01
N VAL A 3 0.55 -15.54 -8.51
CA VAL A 3 -0.06 -14.49 -9.37
C VAL A 3 -0.22 -13.15 -8.63
N VAL A 4 -0.70 -13.18 -7.38
CA VAL A 4 -0.90 -11.96 -6.57
C VAL A 4 0.45 -11.31 -6.23
N MET A 5 1.45 -12.13 -5.92
CA MET A 5 2.82 -11.65 -5.69
C MET A 5 3.40 -11.01 -6.94
N GLY A 6 3.22 -11.63 -8.12
CA GLY A 6 3.64 -11.07 -9.40
C GLY A 6 2.97 -9.73 -9.69
N LEU A 7 1.64 -9.64 -9.51
CA LEU A 7 0.89 -8.39 -9.68
C LEU A 7 1.40 -7.30 -8.73
N ALA A 8 1.57 -7.63 -7.44
CA ALA A 8 2.07 -6.68 -6.44
C ALA A 8 3.48 -6.17 -6.78
N LEU A 9 4.35 -7.03 -7.30
CA LEU A 9 5.69 -6.65 -7.73
C LEU A 9 5.64 -5.70 -8.93
N PHE A 10 4.86 -6.02 -9.96
CA PHE A 10 4.73 -5.16 -11.15
C PHE A 10 4.10 -3.81 -10.82
N LEU A 11 3.07 -3.78 -9.95
CA LEU A 11 2.50 -2.52 -9.46
C LEU A 11 3.51 -1.71 -8.67
N SER A 12 4.29 -2.36 -7.79
CA SER A 12 5.37 -1.70 -7.05
C SER A 12 6.38 -1.06 -7.99
N LEU A 13 6.83 -1.79 -9.03
CA LEU A 13 7.78 -1.26 -10.02
C LEU A 13 7.17 -0.09 -10.81
N ALA A 14 5.91 -0.18 -11.22
CA ALA A 14 5.23 0.88 -11.96
C ALA A 14 5.07 2.16 -11.12
N ILE A 15 4.70 2.03 -9.84
CA ILE A 15 4.54 3.16 -8.92
C ILE A 15 5.89 3.77 -8.55
N MET A 16 6.91 2.94 -8.34
CA MET A 16 8.25 3.37 -7.92
C MET A 16 9.13 3.85 -9.07
N TRP A 17 8.73 3.67 -10.32
CA TRP A 17 9.50 4.07 -11.50
C TRP A 17 10.06 5.50 -11.44
N PRO A 18 9.27 6.57 -11.19
CA PRO A 18 9.80 7.93 -11.13
C PRO A 18 10.78 8.17 -9.96
N ILE A 19 10.64 7.42 -8.86
CA ILE A 19 11.58 7.49 -7.73
C ILE A 19 12.91 6.85 -8.15
N GLY A 20 12.84 5.67 -8.78
CA GLY A 20 14.01 4.96 -9.29
C GLY A 20 14.77 5.75 -10.34
N GLU A 21 14.06 6.39 -11.28
CA GLU A 21 14.64 7.27 -12.30
C GLU A 21 15.36 8.46 -11.66
N SER A 22 14.71 9.13 -10.70
CA SER A 22 15.36 10.24 -9.95
C SER A 22 16.61 9.78 -9.21
N MET A 23 16.59 8.61 -8.57
CA MET A 23 17.76 8.04 -7.90
C MET A 23 18.87 7.68 -8.89
N TYR A 24 18.50 7.16 -10.06
CA TYR A 24 19.44 6.79 -11.11
C TYR A 24 20.19 8.02 -11.64
N GLU A 25 19.45 9.07 -12.01
CA GLU A 25 20.02 10.31 -12.55
C GLU A 25 20.85 11.09 -11.51
N THR A 26 20.37 11.17 -10.26
CA THR A 26 21.00 12.02 -9.24
C THR A 26 22.15 11.37 -8.48
N ALA A 27 22.19 10.03 -8.43
CA ALA A 27 23.19 9.30 -7.65
C ALA A 27 23.93 8.23 -8.46
N ALA A 28 23.23 7.42 -9.26
CA ALA A 28 23.89 6.32 -9.96
C ALA A 28 24.79 6.81 -11.11
N VAL A 29 24.30 7.73 -11.94
CA VAL A 29 25.06 8.27 -13.08
C VAL A 29 26.34 9.00 -12.62
N PRO A 30 26.29 9.99 -11.70
CA PRO A 30 27.50 10.71 -11.29
C PRO A 30 28.50 9.80 -10.56
N TYR A 31 28.02 8.75 -9.87
CA TYR A 31 28.90 7.75 -9.26
C TYR A 31 29.63 6.89 -10.30
N MET A 32 28.93 6.44 -11.35
CA MET A 32 29.53 5.65 -12.43
C MET A 32 30.53 6.47 -13.25
N GLU A 33 30.29 7.78 -13.38
CA GLU A 33 31.19 8.72 -14.07
C GLU A 33 32.37 9.16 -13.18
N GLY A 34 32.38 8.77 -11.91
CA GLY A 34 33.45 9.09 -10.95
C GLY A 34 33.40 10.53 -10.43
N GLU A 35 32.29 11.24 -10.62
CA GLU A 35 32.09 12.62 -10.16
C GLU A 35 31.85 12.70 -8.65
N ILE A 36 31.21 11.69 -8.07
CA ILE A 36 30.90 11.62 -6.64
C ILE A 36 31.42 10.34 -6.01
N SER A 37 31.72 10.40 -4.71
CA SER A 37 32.06 9.20 -3.94
C SER A 37 30.83 8.32 -3.71
N GLY A 38 31.03 7.02 -3.44
CA GLY A 38 29.91 6.11 -3.12
C GLY A 38 29.14 6.53 -1.86
N GLN A 39 29.79 7.19 -0.91
CA GLN A 39 29.13 7.71 0.30
C GLN A 39 28.23 8.90 -0.04
N GLU A 40 28.68 9.79 -0.91
CA GLU A 40 27.90 10.93 -1.40
C GLU A 40 26.72 10.47 -2.28
N ALA A 41 26.94 9.49 -3.16
CA ALA A 41 25.89 8.85 -3.94
C ALA A 41 24.79 8.26 -3.05
N PHE A 42 25.14 7.62 -1.94
CA PHE A 42 24.16 7.11 -0.98
C PHE A 42 23.37 8.24 -0.31
N VAL A 43 24.03 9.31 0.11
CA VAL A 43 23.36 10.46 0.78
C VAL A 43 22.36 11.13 -0.16
N ILE A 44 22.75 11.38 -1.41
CA ILE A 44 21.90 12.05 -2.41
C ILE A 44 20.80 11.09 -2.88
N GLY A 45 21.15 9.82 -3.17
CA GLY A 45 20.21 8.81 -3.66
C GLY A 45 19.10 8.44 -2.68
N VAL A 46 19.29 8.63 -1.38
CA VAL A 46 18.22 8.40 -0.39
C VAL A 46 17.18 9.54 -0.37
N VAL A 47 17.50 10.73 -0.90
CA VAL A 47 16.59 11.90 -0.82
C VAL A 47 15.25 11.68 -1.54
N PRO A 48 15.20 11.18 -2.81
CA PRO A 48 13.94 10.91 -3.48
C PRO A 48 13.08 9.88 -2.73
N LEU A 49 13.72 8.83 -2.22
CA LEU A 49 13.06 7.78 -1.46
C LEU A 49 12.49 8.31 -0.13
N ARG A 50 13.26 9.12 0.61
CA ARG A 50 12.82 9.79 1.83
C ARG A 50 11.58 10.66 1.57
N LYS A 51 11.63 11.45 0.50
CA LYS A 51 10.52 12.34 0.10
C LYS A 51 9.27 11.55 -0.25
N PHE A 52 9.41 10.40 -0.93
CA PHE A 52 8.30 9.50 -1.21
C PHE A 52 7.65 8.97 0.07
N MET A 53 8.44 8.38 0.99
CA MET A 53 7.88 7.83 2.23
C MET A 53 7.25 8.90 3.11
N LEU A 54 7.84 10.10 3.20
CA LEU A 54 7.28 11.20 4.00
C LEU A 54 5.91 11.66 3.51
N ARG A 55 5.64 11.58 2.20
CA ARG A 55 4.33 11.93 1.64
C ARG A 55 3.24 10.95 2.07
N GLN A 56 3.61 9.68 2.23
CA GLN A 56 2.68 8.60 2.56
C GLN A 56 2.61 8.29 4.07
N THR A 57 3.63 8.69 4.82
CA THR A 57 3.67 8.48 6.27
C THR A 57 2.74 9.46 6.97
N ARG A 58 1.83 8.96 7.80
CA ARG A 58 0.97 9.81 8.62
C ARG A 58 1.79 10.47 9.73
N GLN A 59 1.52 11.74 10.02
CA GLN A 59 2.22 12.48 11.07
C GLN A 59 2.11 11.79 12.43
N ALA A 60 0.94 11.28 12.79
CA ALA A 60 0.71 10.55 14.04
C ALA A 60 1.58 9.28 14.16
N ASP A 61 1.77 8.56 13.06
CA ASP A 61 2.58 7.34 13.04
C ASP A 61 4.07 7.68 13.14
N LEU A 62 4.51 8.79 12.53
CA LEU A 62 5.86 9.30 12.70
C LEU A 62 6.12 9.79 14.15
N GLU A 63 5.17 10.51 14.73
CA GLU A 63 5.24 10.99 16.13
C GLU A 63 5.34 9.85 17.13
N LEU A 64 4.65 8.73 16.89
CA LEU A 64 4.76 7.52 17.72
C LEU A 64 6.20 7.04 17.81
N PHE A 65 6.90 6.94 16.67
CA PHE A 65 8.29 6.48 16.65
C PHE A 65 9.25 7.48 17.30
N TYR A 66 9.03 8.79 17.16
CA TYR A 66 9.79 9.80 17.91
C TYR A 66 9.57 9.70 19.42
N GLY A 67 8.34 9.40 19.85
CA GLY A 67 8.03 9.16 21.26
C GLY A 67 8.73 7.92 21.82
N ILE A 68 8.78 6.84 21.04
CA ILE A 68 9.46 5.58 21.42
C ILE A 68 10.97 5.76 21.47
N SER A 69 11.55 6.46 20.48
CA SER A 69 13.01 6.61 20.36
C SER A 69 13.59 7.71 21.27
N GLN A 70 12.74 8.44 22.01
CA GLN A 70 13.12 9.59 22.84
C GLN A 70 14.01 10.61 22.10
N THR A 71 13.90 10.67 20.77
CA THR A 71 14.73 11.52 19.94
C THR A 71 14.07 12.88 19.78
N ALA A 72 14.87 13.95 19.71
CA ALA A 72 14.35 15.28 19.45
C ALA A 72 13.57 15.30 18.13
N ARG A 73 12.43 15.99 18.13
CA ARG A 73 11.63 16.15 16.92
C ARG A 73 12.42 16.96 15.90
N PRO A 74 12.38 16.57 14.63
CA PRO A 74 13.08 17.30 13.57
C PRO A 74 12.39 18.64 13.33
N ASN A 75 13.17 19.65 12.99
CA ASN A 75 12.64 20.97 12.63
C ASN A 75 12.14 20.98 11.18
N LEU A 76 12.80 20.23 10.29
CA LEU A 76 12.41 20.06 8.91
C LEU A 76 12.10 18.59 8.57
N PRO A 77 11.17 18.32 7.63
CA PRO A 77 10.93 16.97 7.12
C PRO A 77 12.18 16.28 6.55
N SER A 78 13.15 17.06 6.04
CA SER A 78 14.43 16.55 5.55
C SER A 78 15.29 15.89 6.63
N ASP A 79 15.09 16.28 7.89
CA ASP A 79 15.93 15.86 9.02
C ASP A 79 15.44 14.54 9.64
N VAL A 80 14.30 14.02 9.15
CA VAL A 80 13.71 12.77 9.64
C VAL A 80 14.63 11.62 9.31
N GLY A 81 15.24 10.99 10.31
CA GLY A 81 16.13 9.84 10.14
C GLY A 81 15.45 8.64 9.47
N MET A 82 16.15 7.98 8.54
CA MET A 82 15.60 6.83 7.78
C MET A 82 15.19 5.67 8.70
N HIS A 83 15.90 5.47 9.80
CA HIS A 83 15.64 4.44 10.80
C HIS A 83 14.31 4.63 11.56
N LEU A 84 13.78 5.87 11.62
CA LEU A 84 12.46 6.17 12.17
C LEU A 84 11.40 6.21 11.07
N LEU A 85 11.76 6.75 9.90
CA LEU A 85 10.84 6.91 8.78
C LEU A 85 10.36 5.57 8.20
N VAL A 86 11.27 4.61 7.99
CA VAL A 86 10.92 3.31 7.41
C VAL A 86 9.86 2.56 8.24
N PRO A 87 10.02 2.35 9.56
CA PRO A 87 9.00 1.67 10.34
C PRO A 87 7.70 2.49 10.46
N ALA A 88 7.78 3.83 10.53
CA ALA A 88 6.60 4.69 10.52
C ALA A 88 5.79 4.59 9.21
N PHE A 89 6.50 4.56 8.07
CA PHE A 89 5.93 4.35 6.75
C PHE A 89 5.22 2.98 6.68
N ILE A 90 5.89 1.90 7.10
CA ILE A 90 5.29 0.55 7.08
C ILE A 90 4.00 0.49 7.89
N ILE A 91 3.96 1.10 9.08
CA ILE A 91 2.74 1.14 9.90
C ILE A 91 1.63 1.97 9.23
N SER A 92 1.98 3.11 8.64
CA SER A 92 1.04 3.96 7.90
C SER A 92 0.42 3.19 6.73
N GLU A 93 1.26 2.49 5.94
CA GLU A 93 0.82 1.67 4.80
C GLU A 93 -0.03 0.48 5.23
N LEU A 94 0.33 -0.21 6.31
CA LEU A 94 -0.49 -1.29 6.85
C LEU A 94 -1.88 -0.79 7.23
N ARG A 95 -1.98 0.36 7.89
CA ARG A 95 -3.29 0.95 8.23
C ARG A 95 -4.10 1.25 6.97
N THR A 96 -3.51 1.91 5.99
CA THR A 96 -4.17 2.22 4.72
C THR A 96 -4.61 0.94 3.99
N ALA A 97 -3.78 -0.12 4.01
CA ALA A 97 -4.12 -1.42 3.44
C ALA A 97 -5.31 -2.09 4.15
N PHE A 98 -5.37 -2.01 5.48
CA PHE A 98 -6.52 -2.51 6.25
C PHE A 98 -7.79 -1.70 5.98
N GLU A 99 -7.70 -0.38 5.90
CA GLU A 99 -8.82 0.50 5.55
C GLU A 99 -9.38 0.15 4.17
N MET A 100 -8.51 0.02 3.16
CA MET A 100 -8.91 -0.39 1.80
C MET A 100 -9.51 -1.81 1.80
N GLY A 101 -8.86 -2.76 2.47
CA GLY A 101 -9.36 -4.14 2.58
C GLY A 101 -10.75 -4.21 3.21
N PHE A 102 -11.00 -3.39 4.24
CA PHE A 102 -12.30 -3.31 4.89
C PHE A 102 -13.37 -2.73 3.95
N MET A 103 -13.07 -1.64 3.23
CA MET A 103 -13.99 -1.05 2.25
C MET A 103 -14.39 -2.04 1.15
N VAL A 104 -13.44 -2.83 0.67
CA VAL A 104 -13.68 -3.88 -0.34
C VAL A 104 -14.50 -5.03 0.24
N PHE A 105 -14.31 -5.35 1.52
CA PHE A 105 -14.99 -6.47 2.18
C PHE A 105 -16.47 -6.21 2.47
N ILE A 106 -16.85 -4.98 2.80
CA ILE A 106 -18.24 -4.58 3.13
C ILE A 106 -19.30 -5.09 2.14
N PRO A 107 -19.20 -4.84 0.82
CA PRO A 107 -20.25 -5.26 -0.13
C PRO A 107 -20.40 -6.78 -0.19
N PHE A 108 -19.31 -7.53 -0.05
CA PHE A 108 -19.36 -9.00 -0.03
C PHE A 108 -19.97 -9.55 1.26
N LEU A 109 -19.68 -8.91 2.40
CA LEU A 109 -20.29 -9.26 3.67
C LEU A 109 -21.80 -9.01 3.65
N MET A 110 -22.24 -7.88 3.11
CA MET A 110 -23.66 -7.58 2.93
C MET A 110 -24.35 -8.64 2.06
N LEU A 111 -23.72 -9.04 0.95
CA LEU A 111 -24.22 -10.09 0.08
C LEU A 111 -24.35 -11.43 0.83
N ASP A 112 -23.34 -11.82 1.61
CA ASP A 112 -23.39 -13.04 2.42
C ASP A 112 -24.55 -13.03 3.43
N MET A 113 -24.77 -11.91 4.12
CA MET A 113 -25.86 -11.76 5.08
C MET A 113 -27.24 -11.89 4.39
N VAL A 114 -27.40 -11.27 3.22
CA VAL A 114 -28.63 -11.35 2.43
C VAL A 114 -28.87 -12.79 1.96
N VAL A 115 -27.88 -13.43 1.34
CA VAL A 115 -28.01 -14.81 0.85
C VAL A 115 -28.30 -15.78 2.00
N ALA A 116 -27.66 -15.62 3.16
CA ALA A 116 -27.95 -16.44 4.33
C ALA A 116 -29.39 -16.28 4.81
N SER A 117 -29.89 -15.03 4.89
CA SER A 117 -31.28 -14.77 5.31
C SER A 117 -32.32 -15.38 4.36
N LEU A 118 -32.08 -15.31 3.04
CA LEU A 118 -32.96 -15.88 2.02
C LEU A 118 -32.94 -17.42 2.06
N THR A 119 -31.75 -18.01 2.17
CA THR A 119 -31.58 -19.47 2.24
C THR A 119 -32.29 -20.07 3.44
N MET A 120 -32.17 -19.43 4.61
CA MET A 120 -32.88 -19.82 5.82
C MET A 120 -34.40 -19.69 5.66
N SER A 121 -34.87 -18.61 5.02
CA SER A 121 -36.30 -18.37 4.77
C SER A 121 -36.93 -19.39 3.83
N LEU A 122 -36.16 -19.92 2.87
CA LEU A 122 -36.60 -20.96 1.93
C LEU A 122 -36.56 -22.38 2.54
N GLY A 123 -36.10 -22.54 3.79
CA GLY A 123 -35.98 -23.84 4.44
C GLY A 123 -34.81 -24.69 3.94
N LEU A 124 -33.87 -24.10 3.21
CA LEU A 124 -32.69 -24.79 2.65
C LEU A 124 -31.56 -24.93 3.69
N VAL A 125 -31.88 -25.49 4.87
CA VAL A 125 -30.96 -25.57 6.03
C VAL A 125 -29.70 -26.41 5.74
N MET A 126 -29.80 -27.36 4.81
CA MET A 126 -28.73 -28.30 4.46
C MET A 126 -27.75 -27.74 3.42
N LEU A 127 -28.07 -26.64 2.74
CA LEU A 127 -27.18 -26.02 1.75
C LEU A 127 -26.39 -24.89 2.40
N PRO A 128 -25.04 -24.96 2.46
CA PRO A 128 -24.23 -23.86 2.97
C PRO A 128 -24.49 -22.58 2.16
N PRO A 129 -24.94 -21.47 2.79
CA PRO A 129 -25.22 -20.22 2.08
C PRO A 129 -24.01 -19.69 1.28
N ALA A 130 -22.79 -20.02 1.73
CA ALA A 130 -21.56 -19.68 1.05
C ALA A 130 -21.48 -20.24 -0.38
N LEU A 131 -22.01 -21.44 -0.65
CA LEU A 131 -22.00 -22.02 -2.00
C LEU A 131 -22.87 -21.21 -2.97
N ILE A 132 -23.96 -20.63 -2.47
CA ILE A 132 -24.87 -19.79 -3.25
C ILE A 132 -24.28 -18.38 -3.40
N SER A 133 -23.64 -17.85 -2.36
CA SER A 133 -23.09 -16.49 -2.39
C SER A 133 -21.84 -16.37 -3.27
N MET A 134 -20.99 -17.41 -3.36
CA MET A 134 -19.76 -17.39 -4.15
C MET A 134 -19.93 -16.96 -5.63
N PRO A 135 -20.81 -17.59 -6.44
CA PRO A 135 -21.01 -17.17 -7.83
C PRO A 135 -21.59 -15.75 -7.93
N LEU A 136 -22.45 -15.34 -7.00
CA LEU A 136 -23.00 -13.98 -6.95
C LEU A 136 -21.92 -12.93 -6.63
N LYS A 137 -20.98 -13.23 -5.72
CA LYS A 137 -19.83 -12.36 -5.44
C LYS A 137 -18.96 -12.18 -6.67
N LEU A 138 -18.69 -13.27 -7.40
CA LEU A 138 -17.90 -13.21 -8.63
C LEU A 138 -18.62 -12.37 -9.70
N MET A 139 -19.94 -12.55 -9.87
CA MET A 139 -20.73 -11.71 -10.76
C MET A 139 -20.67 -10.24 -10.35
N LEU A 140 -20.92 -9.92 -9.08
CA LEU A 140 -20.85 -8.55 -8.56
C LEU A 140 -19.47 -7.93 -8.83
N PHE A 141 -18.40 -8.66 -8.56
CA PHE A 141 -17.03 -8.18 -8.72
C PHE A 141 -16.68 -7.92 -10.20
N VAL A 142 -17.10 -8.80 -11.11
CA VAL A 142 -16.86 -8.62 -12.56
C VAL A 142 -17.73 -7.50 -13.13
N LEU A 143 -19.00 -7.43 -12.75
CA LEU A 143 -19.94 -6.39 -13.23
C LEU A 143 -19.55 -5.00 -12.75
N ALA A 144 -18.97 -4.89 -11.55
CA ALA A 144 -18.46 -3.63 -11.02
C ALA A 144 -17.06 -3.27 -11.56
N ASP A 145 -16.48 -4.09 -12.45
CA ASP A 145 -15.09 -3.93 -12.90
C ASP A 145 -14.09 -3.86 -11.73
N GLY A 146 -14.25 -4.80 -10.80
CA GLY A 146 -13.61 -4.75 -9.48
C GLY A 146 -12.08 -4.70 -9.53
N TRP A 147 -11.45 -5.33 -10.54
CA TRP A 147 -9.99 -5.24 -10.70
C TRP A 147 -9.52 -3.81 -11.04
N ASN A 148 -10.21 -3.10 -11.93
CA ASN A 148 -9.88 -1.72 -12.23
C ASN A 148 -10.17 -0.79 -11.05
N LEU A 149 -11.24 -1.04 -10.29
CA LEU A 149 -11.52 -0.29 -9.07
C LEU A 149 -10.44 -0.49 -8.00
N LEU A 150 -9.99 -1.73 -7.78
CA LEU A 150 -8.94 -2.06 -6.83
C LEU A 150 -7.60 -1.45 -7.24
N ILE A 151 -7.14 -1.71 -8.46
CA ILE A 151 -5.85 -1.22 -8.96
C ILE A 151 -5.87 0.31 -9.03
N GLY A 152 -6.95 0.90 -9.54
CA GLY A 152 -7.10 2.35 -9.61
C GLY A 152 -7.08 3.01 -8.23
N SER A 153 -7.69 2.38 -7.21
CA SER A 153 -7.68 2.91 -5.84
C SER A 153 -6.30 2.79 -5.20
N LEU A 154 -5.58 1.69 -5.46
CA LEU A 154 -4.19 1.52 -5.02
C LEU A 154 -3.28 2.59 -5.64
N VAL A 155 -3.32 2.77 -6.97
CA VAL A 155 -2.47 3.77 -7.65
C VAL A 155 -2.77 5.19 -7.16
N ARG A 156 -4.06 5.54 -6.97
CA ARG A 156 -4.45 6.83 -6.40
C ARG A 156 -4.03 7.02 -4.94
N SER A 157 -3.84 5.94 -4.18
CA SER A 157 -3.34 6.03 -2.80
C SER A 157 -1.87 6.43 -2.76
N PHE A 158 -1.08 6.11 -3.79
CA PHE A 158 0.34 6.43 -3.87
C PHE A 158 0.66 7.71 -4.67
N GLY A 159 -0.28 8.15 -5.52
CA GLY A 159 -0.14 9.30 -6.42
C GLY A 159 -0.47 10.65 -5.82
#